data_AF-A0A177AGN3-F1
#
_entry.id   AF-A0A177AGN3-F1
#
_cell.length_a   1.000
_cell.length_b   1.000
_cell.length_c   1.000
_cell.angle_alpha   90.00
_cell.angle_beta   90.00
_cell.angle_gamma   90.00
#
_symmetry.space_group_name_H-M   'P 1'
#
loop_
_entity.id
_entity.type
_entity.pdbx_description
1 polymer ?
#
loop_
_entity_poly.entity_id
_entity_poly.type
_entity_poly.pdbx_seq_one_letter_code
_entity_poly.pdbx_strand_id
1 'polypeptide(L)'
;MSIPGLGTSHLQQTKLSNEAVDLLEPLADWLSTLEFARNARELENLVHSQLSEKMNSLLTELGLLNKRYSVVRIPGPKSQQFYNSEGSAYIIPIRVEDGYRPTVDGRPLVPGEITYMTTAVMVSPKLDLLFVLE
;
A
#
# COMPACT_ATOMS: atom_id res chain seq x y z
N MET A 1 8.19 27.47 30.68
CA MET A 1 7.59 27.41 29.33
C MET A 1 7.99 26.08 28.72
N SER A 2 7.01 25.21 28.46
CA SER A 2 7.23 23.80 28.09
C SER A 2 7.60 23.64 26.61
N ILE A 3 8.53 22.74 26.32
CA ILE A 3 8.94 22.21 24.98
C ILE A 3 8.54 20.71 25.00
N PRO A 4 8.20 19.97 23.90
CA PRO A 4 8.41 20.19 22.45
C PRO A 4 7.15 19.97 21.56
N GLY A 5 7.26 20.29 20.28
CA GLY A 5 6.33 19.81 19.25
C GLY A 5 6.42 18.29 19.08
N LEU A 6 5.51 17.55 19.72
CA LEU A 6 5.09 16.23 19.26
C LEU A 6 4.14 16.45 18.07
N GLY A 7 4.68 16.48 16.86
CA GLY A 7 3.86 16.30 15.67
C GLY A 7 3.47 14.83 15.58
N THR A 8 2.31 14.46 16.12
CA THR A 8 1.64 13.17 15.86
C THR A 8 1.17 13.16 14.40
N SER A 9 2.10 13.11 13.46
CA SER A 9 1.78 13.08 12.03
C SER A 9 0.93 11.84 11.78
N HIS A 10 -0.30 12.04 11.30
CA HIS A 10 -1.25 10.97 10.99
C HIS A 10 -0.75 10.04 9.86
N LEU A 11 0.37 10.43 9.25
CA LEU A 11 1.06 9.78 8.17
C LEU A 11 2.57 9.77 8.44
N GLN A 12 3.19 8.60 8.39
CA GLN A 12 4.64 8.43 8.50
C GLN A 12 5.14 7.55 7.35
N GLN A 13 6.22 7.95 6.68
CA GLN A 13 6.81 7.19 5.58
C GLN A 13 8.24 6.81 5.93
N THR A 14 8.60 5.56 5.69
CA THR A 14 9.96 5.07 5.85
C THR A 14 10.36 4.24 4.63
N LYS A 15 11.66 4.21 4.36
CA LYS A 15 12.22 3.31 3.35
C LYS A 15 12.14 1.87 3.83
N LEU A 16 11.89 0.97 2.89
CA LEU A 16 11.99 -0.46 3.08
C LEU A 16 13.46 -0.92 3.16
N SER A 17 13.68 -2.11 3.71
CA SER A 17 14.96 -2.82 3.60
C SER A 17 15.25 -3.16 2.13
N ASN A 18 16.52 -3.40 1.79
CA ASN A 18 16.87 -3.81 0.43
C ASN A 18 16.22 -5.16 0.10
N GLU A 19 16.17 -6.05 1.08
CA GLU A 19 15.53 -7.36 1.00
C GLU A 19 14.03 -7.23 0.68
N ALA A 20 13.33 -6.30 1.32
CA ALA A 20 11.92 -6.04 1.01
C ALA A 20 11.75 -5.40 -0.39
N VAL A 21 12.67 -4.53 -0.81
CA VAL A 21 12.65 -3.91 -2.15
C VAL A 21 12.84 -4.96 -3.24
N ASP A 22 13.78 -5.89 -3.07
CA ASP A 22 14.06 -6.97 -4.03
C ASP A 22 12.86 -7.92 -4.23
N LEU A 23 11.96 -7.98 -3.24
CA LEU A 23 10.72 -8.74 -3.33
C LEU A 23 9.60 -8.00 -4.11
N LEU A 24 9.69 -6.68 -4.28
CA LEU A 24 8.62 -5.91 -4.94
C LEU A 24 8.57 -6.14 -6.45
N GLU A 25 9.71 -6.24 -7.13
CA GLU A 25 9.74 -6.38 -8.60
C GLU A 25 9.10 -7.69 -9.09
N PRO A 26 9.44 -8.88 -8.56
CA PRO A 26 8.76 -10.13 -8.96
C PRO A 26 7.26 -10.12 -8.64
N LEU A 27 6.85 -9.40 -7.59
CA LEU A 27 5.45 -9.20 -7.25
C LEU A 27 4.76 -8.28 -8.27
N ALA A 28 5.38 -7.15 -8.61
CA ALA A 28 4.86 -6.23 -9.61
C ALA A 28 4.65 -6.93 -10.97
N ASP A 29 5.63 -7.74 -11.40
CA ASP A 29 5.54 -8.54 -12.61
C ASP A 29 4.37 -9.51 -12.55
N TRP A 30 4.25 -10.27 -11.46
CA TRP A 30 3.15 -11.21 -11.28
C TRP A 30 1.79 -10.50 -11.30
N LEU A 31 1.63 -9.40 -10.55
CA LEU A 31 0.39 -8.62 -10.49
C LEU A 31 0.02 -8.00 -11.85
N SER A 32 0.99 -7.70 -12.70
CA SER A 32 0.75 -7.15 -14.04
C SER A 32 0.01 -8.11 -14.96
N THR A 33 0.10 -9.43 -14.70
CA THR A 33 -0.53 -10.49 -15.50
C THR A 33 -1.94 -10.85 -15.07
N LEU A 34 -2.42 -10.30 -13.95
CA LEU A 34 -3.67 -10.70 -13.31
C LEU A 34 -4.79 -9.69 -13.54
N GLU A 35 -6.00 -10.25 -13.66
CA GLU A 35 -7.24 -9.49 -13.57
C GLU A 35 -7.59 -9.20 -12.11
N PHE A 36 -8.04 -7.99 -11.84
CA PHE A 36 -8.54 -7.60 -10.53
C PHE A 36 -10.05 -7.48 -10.59
N ALA A 37 -10.72 -7.90 -9.51
CA ALA A 37 -12.17 -7.79 -9.42
C ALA A 37 -12.55 -6.36 -9.00
N ARG A 38 -13.34 -5.67 -9.84
CA ARG A 38 -13.91 -4.37 -9.47
C ARG A 38 -14.79 -4.50 -8.24
N ASN A 39 -14.61 -3.58 -7.30
CA ASN A 39 -15.51 -3.40 -6.19
C ASN A 39 -16.39 -2.14 -6.40
N ALA A 40 -17.34 -1.93 -5.49
CA ALA A 40 -18.31 -0.84 -5.57
C ALA A 40 -17.70 0.58 -5.52
N ARG A 41 -16.41 0.72 -5.20
CA ARG A 41 -15.72 2.01 -4.99
C ARG A 41 -14.79 2.40 -6.14
N GLU A 42 -14.92 1.80 -7.33
CA GLU A 42 -13.97 2.00 -8.45
C GLU A 42 -12.51 1.58 -8.09
N LEU A 43 -12.34 0.85 -6.98
CA LEU A 43 -11.13 0.13 -6.62
C LEU A 43 -11.24 -1.29 -7.18
N GLU A 44 -10.11 -1.90 -7.51
CA GLU A 44 -10.08 -3.29 -7.91
C GLU A 44 -9.28 -4.07 -6.86
N ASN A 45 -9.84 -5.17 -6.36
CA ASN A 45 -9.17 -6.04 -5.39
C ASN A 45 -8.68 -7.29 -6.10
N LEU A 46 -7.46 -7.71 -5.78
CA LEU A 46 -6.98 -9.00 -6.23
C LEU A 46 -7.65 -10.12 -5.44
N VAL A 47 -8.35 -11.00 -6.14
CA VAL A 47 -8.90 -12.25 -5.59
C VAL A 47 -8.23 -13.39 -6.34
N HIS A 48 -7.17 -13.96 -5.74
CA HIS A 48 -6.38 -15.02 -6.36
C HIS A 48 -5.97 -16.06 -5.32
N SER A 49 -6.05 -17.35 -5.66
CA SER A 49 -5.75 -18.46 -4.74
C SER A 49 -4.31 -18.44 -4.22
N GLN A 50 -3.37 -18.01 -5.07
CA GLN A 50 -1.94 -17.89 -4.72
C GLN A 50 -1.56 -16.57 -4.05
N LEU A 51 -2.51 -15.66 -3.78
CA LEU A 51 -2.19 -14.36 -3.19
C LEU A 51 -1.45 -14.50 -1.86
N SER A 52 -1.93 -15.38 -0.98
CA SER A 52 -1.30 -15.64 0.31
C SER A 52 0.12 -16.13 0.19
N GLU A 53 0.33 -17.15 -0.63
CA GLU A 53 1.65 -17.72 -0.89
C GLU A 53 2.63 -16.67 -1.44
N LYS A 54 2.19 -15.85 -2.40
CA LYS A 54 3.01 -14.81 -3.03
C LYS A 54 3.39 -13.68 -2.06
N MET A 55 2.51 -13.32 -1.13
CA MET A 55 2.77 -12.23 -0.17
C MET A 55 3.60 -12.65 1.04
N ASN A 56 3.69 -13.95 1.36
CA ASN A 56 4.31 -14.44 2.60
C ASN A 56 5.74 -13.93 2.83
N SER A 57 6.59 -13.95 1.81
CA SER A 57 7.98 -13.50 1.93
C SER A 57 8.06 -12.01 2.30
N LEU A 58 7.31 -11.17 1.58
CA LEU A 58 7.25 -9.73 1.86
C LEU A 58 6.66 -9.46 3.24
N LEU A 59 5.54 -10.10 3.59
CA LEU A 59 4.91 -9.90 4.89
C LEU A 59 5.78 -10.39 6.04
N THR A 60 6.59 -11.44 5.84
CA THR A 60 7.54 -11.91 6.85
C THR A 60 8.66 -10.91 7.06
N GLU A 61 9.25 -10.40 5.98
CA GLU A 61 10.30 -9.37 6.03
C GLU A 61 9.81 -8.08 6.71
N LEU A 62 8.55 -7.71 6.48
CA LEU A 62 7.93 -6.54 7.10
C LEU A 62 7.44 -6.79 8.55
N GLY A 63 7.48 -8.03 9.04
CA GLY A 63 6.91 -8.39 10.35
C GLY A 63 5.37 -8.33 10.41
N LEU A 64 4.69 -8.46 9.26
CA LEU A 64 3.24 -8.32 9.06
C LEU A 64 2.52 -9.63 8.69
N LEU A 65 3.18 -10.79 8.76
CA LEU A 65 2.66 -12.09 8.28
C LEU A 65 1.25 -12.45 8.80
N ASN A 66 0.93 -12.11 10.05
CA ASN A 66 -0.34 -12.46 10.69
C ASN A 66 -1.40 -11.35 10.61
N LYS A 67 -1.13 -10.28 9.83
CA LYS A 67 -2.04 -9.14 9.69
C LYS A 67 -3.03 -9.38 8.56
N ARG A 68 -4.19 -8.73 8.66
CA ARG A 68 -5.17 -8.71 7.56
C ARG A 68 -4.66 -7.77 6.48
N TYR A 69 -4.76 -8.17 5.23
CA TYR A 69 -4.33 -7.34 4.11
C TYR A 69 -5.17 -7.56 2.86
N SER A 70 -5.04 -6.62 1.93
CA SER A 70 -5.58 -6.69 0.58
C SER A 70 -4.58 -6.13 -0.42
N VAL A 71 -4.49 -6.73 -1.60
CA VAL A 71 -3.79 -6.14 -2.74
C VAL A 71 -4.81 -5.44 -3.62
N VAL A 72 -4.57 -4.15 -3.86
CA VAL A 72 -5.53 -3.23 -4.46
C VAL A 72 -4.90 -2.54 -5.66
N ARG A 73 -5.64 -2.48 -6.75
CA ARG A 73 -5.34 -1.68 -7.93
C ARG A 73 -6.25 -0.47 -7.95
N ILE A 74 -5.68 0.71 -8.19
CA ILE A 74 -6.42 1.95 -8.38
C ILE A 74 -6.30 2.36 -9.86
N PRO A 75 -7.16 1.86 -10.76
CA PRO A 75 -6.95 2.00 -12.21
C PRO A 75 -7.39 3.36 -12.76
N GLY A 76 -8.45 3.93 -12.18
CA GLY A 76 -9.19 5.07 -12.73
C GLY A 76 -8.50 6.42 -12.56
N PRO A 77 -9.10 7.54 -12.96
CA PRO A 77 -8.50 8.87 -12.78
C PRO A 77 -8.74 9.46 -11.39
N LYS A 78 -9.53 8.80 -10.54
CA LYS A 78 -9.95 9.35 -9.24
C LYS A 78 -9.12 8.79 -8.10
N SER A 79 -8.86 9.66 -7.13
CA SER A 79 -8.29 9.24 -5.85
C SER A 79 -9.31 8.47 -5.03
N GLN A 80 -8.82 7.58 -4.18
CA GLN A 80 -9.64 6.67 -3.38
C GLN A 80 -9.33 6.82 -1.90
N GLN A 81 -10.38 6.78 -1.08
CA GLN A 81 -10.25 6.89 0.35
C GLN A 81 -9.97 5.51 0.96
N PHE A 82 -8.86 5.40 1.68
CA PHE A 82 -8.50 4.21 2.46
C PHE A 82 -8.85 4.47 3.91
N TYR A 83 -9.67 3.59 4.48
CA TYR A 83 -10.12 3.68 5.87
C TYR A 83 -9.39 2.67 6.73
N ASN A 84 -9.08 3.07 7.95
CA ASN A 84 -8.39 2.27 8.94
C ASN A 84 -9.27 2.14 10.21
N SER A 85 -10.53 1.76 10.03
CA SER A 85 -11.53 1.74 11.12
C SER A 85 -11.20 0.77 12.26
N GLU A 86 -10.34 -0.22 12.02
CA GLU A 86 -9.94 -1.24 13.00
C GLU A 86 -8.66 -0.88 13.77
N GLY A 87 -7.96 0.19 13.40
CA GLY A 87 -6.64 0.51 13.96
C GLY A 87 -5.76 1.22 12.95
N SER A 88 -4.46 1.31 13.21
CA SER A 88 -3.53 1.85 12.22
C SER A 88 -3.42 0.94 11.00
N ALA A 89 -2.89 1.47 9.90
CA ALA A 89 -2.70 0.69 8.68
C ALA A 89 -1.40 1.04 7.97
N TYR A 90 -0.98 0.16 7.07
CA TYR A 90 0.18 0.33 6.21
C TYR A 90 -0.25 0.32 4.74
N ILE A 91 0.33 1.24 3.96
CA ILE A 91 0.24 1.29 2.50
C ILE A 91 1.64 1.06 1.95
N ILE A 92 1.80 0.00 1.15
CA ILE A 92 3.04 -0.35 0.47
C ILE A 92 2.77 -0.32 -1.05
N PRO A 93 3.28 0.68 -1.79
CA PRO A 93 3.22 0.67 -3.25
C PRO A 93 4.04 -0.51 -3.80
N ILE A 94 3.44 -1.32 -4.66
CA ILE A 94 4.13 -2.43 -5.32
C ILE A 94 4.52 -2.02 -6.74
N ARG A 95 3.58 -1.43 -7.48
CA ARG A 95 3.76 -1.04 -8.89
C ARG A 95 3.10 0.30 -9.14
N VAL A 96 3.76 1.17 -9.90
CA VAL A 96 3.21 2.45 -10.39
C VAL A 96 3.17 2.38 -11.91
N GLU A 97 2.08 2.84 -12.52
CA GLU A 97 1.97 2.92 -13.98
C GLU A 97 2.97 3.96 -14.54
N ASP A 98 3.63 3.64 -15.65
CA ASP A 98 4.68 4.49 -16.23
C ASP A 98 4.19 5.92 -16.50
N GLY A 99 5.01 6.89 -16.11
CA GLY A 99 4.71 8.32 -16.27
C GLY A 99 3.79 8.92 -15.19
N TYR A 100 3.25 8.10 -14.28
CA TYR A 100 2.42 8.58 -13.17
C TYR A 100 3.22 8.78 -11.88
N ARG A 101 2.69 9.65 -11.01
CA ARG A 101 3.29 10.01 -9.71
C ARG A 101 2.21 9.99 -8.63
N PRO A 102 1.81 8.80 -8.16
CA PRO A 102 0.76 8.70 -7.17
C PRO A 102 1.19 9.28 -5.83
N THR A 103 0.20 9.67 -5.03
CA THR A 103 0.39 10.29 -3.73
C THR A 103 -0.61 9.75 -2.71
N VAL A 104 -0.25 9.89 -1.44
CA VAL A 104 -1.11 9.72 -0.28
C VAL A 104 -1.13 11.03 0.51
N ASP A 105 -2.30 11.66 0.60
CA ASP A 105 -2.46 13.01 1.17
C ASP A 105 -1.41 14.03 0.65
N GLY A 106 -1.10 13.96 -0.64
CA GLY A 106 -0.14 14.84 -1.32
C GLY A 106 1.35 14.46 -1.14
N ARG A 107 1.66 13.39 -0.41
CA ARG A 107 3.04 12.84 -0.32
C ARG A 107 3.26 11.76 -1.39
N PRO A 108 4.43 11.69 -2.04
CA PRO A 108 4.70 10.64 -3.02
C PRO A 108 4.47 9.24 -2.46
N LEU A 109 3.83 8.38 -3.26
CA LEU A 109 3.81 6.94 -3.06
C LEU A 109 4.71 6.31 -4.11
N VAL A 110 5.81 5.72 -3.68
CA VAL A 110 6.79 5.07 -4.56
C VAL A 110 7.09 3.65 -4.07
N PRO A 111 7.31 2.69 -4.98
CA PRO A 111 7.84 1.39 -4.59
C PRO A 111 9.16 1.54 -3.82
N GLY A 112 9.33 0.73 -2.77
CA GLY A 112 10.48 0.82 -1.86
C GLY A 112 10.25 1.67 -0.61
N GLU A 113 9.04 2.23 -0.44
CA GLU A 113 8.62 2.88 0.80
C GLU A 113 7.39 2.20 1.39
N ILE A 114 7.25 2.29 2.71
CA ILE A 114 6.06 1.90 3.46
C ILE A 114 5.50 3.13 4.17
N THR A 115 4.19 3.31 4.05
CA THR A 115 3.48 4.41 4.66
C THR A 115 2.59 3.90 5.78
N TYR A 116 2.86 4.33 7.00
CA TYR A 116 2.00 4.13 8.17
C TYR A 116 0.96 5.25 8.26
N MET A 117 -0.30 4.88 8.50
CA MET A 117 -1.42 5.82 8.69
C MET A 117 -2.19 5.50 9.97
N THR A 118 -2.57 6.55 10.71
CA THR A 118 -3.42 6.44 11.92
C THR A 118 -4.85 6.93 11.71
N THR A 119 -5.12 7.60 10.59
CA THR A 119 -6.47 8.04 10.17
C THR A 119 -6.66 7.78 8.68
N ALA A 120 -7.89 7.81 8.19
CA ALA A 120 -8.19 7.63 6.77
C ALA A 120 -7.42 8.62 5.88
N VAL A 121 -6.96 8.16 4.72
CA VAL A 121 -6.15 8.93 3.78
C VAL A 121 -6.71 8.85 2.36
N MET A 122 -6.40 9.86 1.54
CA MET A 122 -6.69 9.85 0.12
C MET A 122 -5.47 9.38 -0.66
N VAL A 123 -5.65 8.30 -1.43
CA VAL A 123 -4.61 7.74 -2.30
C VAL A 123 -4.96 8.04 -3.76
N SER A 124 -4.08 8.72 -4.47
CA SER A 124 -4.28 8.99 -5.89
C SER A 124 -4.08 7.73 -6.74
N PRO A 125 -4.61 7.67 -7.96
CA PRO A 125 -4.66 6.43 -8.72
C PRO A 125 -3.35 6.08 -9.42
N LYS A 126 -3.41 5.06 -10.29
CA LYS A 126 -2.35 4.61 -11.21
C LYS A 126 -1.24 3.83 -10.51
N LEU A 127 -1.66 2.99 -9.57
CA LEU A 127 -0.78 2.09 -8.83
C LEU A 127 -1.50 0.81 -8.39
N ASP A 128 -0.68 -0.21 -8.17
CA ASP A 128 -1.00 -1.41 -7.39
C ASP A 128 -0.30 -1.29 -6.04
N LEU A 129 -1.02 -1.54 -4.95
CA LEU A 129 -0.52 -1.44 -3.59
C LEU A 129 -0.98 -2.60 -2.73
N LEU A 130 -0.18 -2.89 -1.71
CA LEU A 130 -0.57 -3.72 -0.58
C LEU A 130 -1.08 -2.80 0.55
N PHE A 131 -2.28 -3.07 1.02
CA PHE A 131 -2.89 -2.40 2.16
C PHE A 131 -3.01 -3.39 3.31
N VAL A 132 -2.39 -3.09 4.46
CA VAL A 132 -2.34 -3.97 5.64
C VAL A 132 -3.00 -3.25 6.82
N LEU A 133 -3.94 -3.92 7.48
CA LEU A 133 -4.58 -3.45 8.71
C LEU A 133 -3.82 -3.99 9.93
N GLU A 134 -3.50 -3.10 10.87
CA GLU A 134 -2.85 -3.45 12.13
C GLU A 134 -3.82 -4.05 13.16
#